data_AF-A0A973H155-F1
#
_entry.id   AF-A0A973H155-F1
#
_cell.length_a   1.000
_cell.length_b   1.000
_cell.length_c   1.000
_cell.angle_alpha   90.00
_cell.angle_beta   90.00
_cell.angle_gamma   90.00
#
_symmetry.space_group_name_H-M   'P 1'
#
loop_
_entity.id
_entity.type
_entity.pdbx_description
1 polymer ?
#
loop_
_entity_poly.entity_id
_entity_poly.type
_entity_poly.pdbx_seq_one_letter_code
_entity_poly.pdbx_strand_id
1 'polypeptide(L)'
;MATQAYERYGIPVPPQDPEQEYMTVQETAYVLHCSVSWLRRFLKQHSELCGRNGNRGRIVTNREQRAGIHEARSAGDPRTGRTVPRQRRRTTARKPALATN
;
A
#
# COMPACT_ATOMS: atom_id res chain seq x y z
N MET A 1 9.21 11.06 -7.80
CA MET A 1 9.89 9.94 -8.48
C MET A 1 8.93 8.77 -8.51
N ALA A 2 8.36 8.45 -9.67
CA ALA A 2 7.59 7.22 -9.85
C ALA A 2 8.60 6.05 -9.78
N THR A 3 8.33 5.06 -8.93
CA THR A 3 9.15 3.86 -8.85
C THR A 3 8.75 2.89 -9.97
N GLN A 4 9.64 1.99 -10.39
CA GLN A 4 9.35 0.99 -11.43
C GLN A 4 8.10 0.12 -11.12
N ALA A 5 7.79 -0.06 -9.83
CA ALA A 5 6.56 -0.72 -9.38
C ALA A 5 5.31 0.13 -9.68
N TYR A 6 5.40 1.45 -9.56
CA TYR A 6 4.32 2.38 -9.86
C TYR A 6 3.93 2.33 -11.35
N GLU A 7 4.93 2.28 -12.23
CA GLU A 7 4.73 2.19 -13.68
C GLU A 7 4.07 0.86 -14.09
N ARG A 8 4.45 -0.25 -13.44
CA ARG A 8 3.94 -1.58 -13.78
C ARG A 8 2.53 -1.84 -13.25
N TYR A 9 2.17 -1.28 -12.09
CA TYR A 9 0.95 -1.66 -11.38
C TYR A 9 -0.07 -0.51 -11.22
N GLY A 10 0.31 0.73 -11.51
CA GLY A 10 -0.55 1.89 -11.39
C GLY A 10 -0.83 2.31 -9.95
N ILE A 11 -1.70 3.32 -9.82
CA ILE A 11 -2.20 3.84 -8.55
C ILE A 11 -3.42 3.01 -8.13
N PRO A 12 -3.55 2.62 -6.85
CA PRO A 12 -4.79 2.04 -6.35
C PRO A 12 -6.00 2.92 -6.69
N VAL A 13 -7.07 2.30 -7.19
CA VAL A 13 -8.27 2.99 -7.65
C VAL A 13 -9.35 2.87 -6.56
N PRO A 14 -10.05 3.95 -6.19
CA PRO A 14 -11.14 3.87 -5.23
C PRO A 14 -12.26 2.95 -5.75
N PRO A 15 -12.86 2.13 -4.88
CA PRO A 15 -14.07 1.40 -5.24
C PRO A 15 -15.23 2.35 -5.51
N GLN A 16 -16.17 1.92 -6.37
CA GLN A 16 -17.41 2.66 -6.62
C GLN A 16 -18.27 2.74 -5.35
N ASP A 17 -18.28 1.66 -4.56
CA ASP A 17 -18.94 1.57 -3.25
C ASP A 17 -17.96 0.96 -2.22
N PRO A 18 -17.69 1.64 -1.09
CA PRO A 18 -16.85 1.10 -0.01
C PRO A 18 -17.34 -0.23 0.56
N GLU A 19 -18.66 -0.48 0.55
CA GLU A 19 -19.27 -1.68 1.14
C GLU A 19 -19.47 -2.81 0.13
N GLN A 20 -19.00 -2.67 -1.12
CA GLN A 20 -19.17 -3.71 -2.12
C GLN A 20 -18.57 -5.06 -1.66
N GLU A 21 -19.34 -6.14 -1.84
CA GLU A 21 -18.94 -7.47 -1.39
C GLU A 21 -17.64 -7.90 -2.07
N TYR A 22 -17.56 -7.75 -3.39
CA TYR A 22 -16.42 -8.16 -4.20
C TYR A 22 -15.64 -6.96 -4.72
N MET A 23 -14.33 -6.96 -4.47
CA MET A 23 -13.42 -5.90 -4.91
C MET A 23 -12.30 -6.47 -5.77
N THR A 24 -11.89 -5.72 -6.79
CA THR A 24 -10.66 -6.01 -7.52
C THR A 24 -9.43 -5.74 -6.66
N VAL A 25 -8.26 -6.24 -7.07
CA VAL A 25 -6.99 -5.96 -6.39
C VAL A 25 -6.68 -4.46 -6.29
N GLN A 26 -7.07 -3.67 -7.29
CA GLN A 26 -6.83 -2.21 -7.26
C GLN A 26 -7.64 -1.54 -6.16
N GLU A 27 -8.92 -1.87 -6.09
CA GLU A 27 -9.86 -1.36 -5.08
C GLU A 27 -9.50 -1.86 -3.68
N THR A 28 -9.15 -3.13 -3.56
CA THR A 28 -8.69 -3.71 -2.29
C THR A 28 -7.44 -3.00 -1.79
N ALA A 29 -6.48 -2.73 -2.68
CA ALA A 29 -5.27 -2.00 -2.31
C ALA A 29 -5.57 -0.55 -1.87
N TYR A 30 -6.58 0.07 -2.48
CA TYR A 30 -7.03 1.41 -2.11
C TYR A 30 -7.66 1.41 -0.71
N VAL A 31 -8.62 0.52 -0.46
CA VAL A 31 -9.32 0.40 0.83
C VAL A 31 -8.36 0.04 1.95
N LEU A 32 -7.43 -0.88 1.71
CA LEU A 32 -6.45 -1.28 2.72
C LEU A 32 -5.29 -0.28 2.84
N HIS A 33 -5.21 0.77 2.00
CA HIS A 33 -4.08 1.69 1.97
C HIS A 33 -2.72 0.98 1.85
N CYS A 34 -2.60 0.07 0.88
CA CYS A 34 -1.36 -0.65 0.58
C CYS A 34 -1.01 -0.56 -0.91
N SER A 35 0.20 -1.00 -1.27
CA SER A 35 0.60 -1.02 -2.69
C SER A 35 0.05 -2.26 -3.39
N VAL A 36 -0.36 -2.09 -4.65
CA VAL A 36 -0.84 -3.19 -5.52
C VAL A 36 0.23 -4.27 -5.69
N SER A 37 1.50 -3.88 -5.77
CA SER A 37 2.63 -4.82 -5.89
C SER A 37 2.78 -5.70 -4.66
N TRP A 38 2.66 -5.11 -3.47
CA TRP A 38 2.69 -5.87 -2.22
C TRP A 38 1.50 -6.83 -2.17
N LEU A 39 0.29 -6.33 -2.45
CA LEU A 39 -0.92 -7.15 -2.40
C LEU A 39 -0.84 -8.33 -3.37
N ARG A 40 -0.37 -8.12 -4.61
CA ARG A 40 -0.18 -9.22 -5.58
C ARG A 40 0.86 -10.26 -5.14
N ARG A 41 1.93 -9.84 -4.46
CA ARG A 41 2.93 -10.78 -3.92
C ARG A 41 2.36 -11.56 -2.75
N PHE A 42 1.65 -10.89 -1.85
CA PHE A 42 0.98 -11.48 -0.71
C PHE A 42 -0.05 -12.52 -1.15
N LEU A 43 -0.95 -12.18 -2.07
CA LEU A 43 -1.98 -13.10 -2.59
C LEU A 43 -1.40 -14.26 -3.42
N LYS A 44 -0.16 -14.15 -3.91
CA LYS A 44 0.53 -15.28 -4.54
C LYS A 44 0.94 -16.34 -3.50
N GLN A 45 1.22 -15.91 -2.27
CA GLN A 45 1.59 -16.78 -1.15
C GLN A 45 0.35 -17.25 -0.38
N HIS A 46 -0.71 -16.45 -0.38
CA HIS A 46 -1.98 -16.69 0.31
C HIS A 46 -3.14 -16.75 -0.68
N SER A 47 -3.16 -17.79 -1.52
CA SER A 47 -4.17 -17.95 -2.56
C SER A 47 -5.59 -18.13 -2.02
N GLU A 48 -5.72 -18.60 -0.77
CA GLU A 48 -6.97 -18.74 -0.02
C GLU A 48 -7.65 -17.39 0.27
N LEU A 49 -6.87 -16.30 0.32
CA LEU A 49 -7.36 -14.95 0.56
C LEU A 49 -7.81 -14.23 -0.71
N CYS A 50 -7.99 -14.94 -1.83
CA CYS A 50 -8.57 -14.36 -3.04
C CYS A 50 -9.29 -15.38 -3.90
N GLY A 51 -10.32 -14.92 -4.61
CA GLY A 51 -10.90 -15.62 -5.76
C GLY A 51 -10.31 -15.14 -7.08
N ARG A 52 -10.59 -15.90 -8.14
CA ARG A 52 -10.41 -15.43 -9.53
C ARG A 52 -11.75 -15.50 -10.26
N ASN A 53 -12.07 -14.46 -11.01
CA ASN A 53 -13.26 -14.47 -11.87
C ASN A 53 -13.01 -15.32 -13.14
N GLY A 54 -13.07 -16.66 -12.99
CA GLY A 54 -12.74 -17.64 -14.04
C GLY A 54 -11.26 -18.02 -14.13
N ASN A 55 -10.91 -18.93 -15.04
CA ASN A 55 -9.57 -19.54 -15.14
C ASN A 55 -8.42 -18.54 -15.41
N ARG A 56 -8.68 -17.47 -16.18
CA ARG A 56 -7.75 -16.35 -16.41
C ARG A 56 -8.27 -15.04 -15.82
N GLY A 57 -9.13 -15.17 -14.82
CA GLY A 57 -9.87 -14.08 -14.22
C GLY A 57 -9.02 -13.03 -13.54
N ARG A 58 -9.63 -11.84 -13.38
CA ARG A 58 -9.14 -10.85 -12.44
C ARG A 58 -9.19 -11.44 -11.02
N ILE A 59 -8.21 -11.08 -10.22
CA ILE A 59 -8.20 -11.41 -8.79
C ILE A 59 -9.27 -10.55 -8.11
N VAL A 60 -10.12 -11.20 -7.33
CA VAL A 60 -11.24 -10.61 -6.62
C VAL A 60 -11.14 -11.00 -5.15
N THR A 61 -11.41 -10.07 -4.24
CA THR A 61 -11.48 -10.33 -2.80
C THR A 61 -12.89 -10.06 -2.28
N ASN A 62 -13.39 -10.93 -1.40
CA ASN A 62 -14.64 -10.70 -0.66
C ASN A 62 -14.39 -9.96 0.66
N ARG A 63 -15.44 -9.64 1.43
CA ARG A 63 -15.31 -8.89 2.70
C ARG A 63 -14.43 -9.61 3.73
N GLU A 64 -14.63 -10.91 3.91
CA GLU A 64 -13.88 -11.73 4.88
C GLU A 64 -12.40 -11.83 4.52
N GLN A 65 -12.09 -12.04 3.24
CA GLN A 65 -10.72 -12.07 2.73
C GLN A 65 -10.03 -10.73 2.95
N ARG A 66 -10.72 -9.59 2.75
CA ARG A 66 -10.16 -8.27 3.05
C ARG A 66 -9.82 -8.12 4.53
N ALA A 67 -10.67 -8.61 5.42
CA ALA A 67 -10.39 -8.62 6.86
C ALA A 67 -9.14 -9.47 7.18
N GLY A 68 -9.03 -10.68 6.61
CA GLY A 68 -7.87 -11.54 6.77
C GLY A 68 -6.57 -10.92 6.24
N ILE A 69 -6.62 -10.23 5.08
CA ILE A 69 -5.47 -9.50 4.54
C ILE A 69 -5.05 -8.37 5.48
N HIS A 70 -6.02 -7.63 6.05
CA HIS A 70 -5.76 -6.55 6.99
C HIS A 70 -5.10 -7.06 8.27
N GLU A 71 -5.61 -8.16 8.82
CA GLU A 71 -5.07 -8.79 10.02
C GLU A 71 -3.65 -9.31 9.79
N ALA A 72 -3.41 -10.08 8.72
CA ALA A 72 -2.10 -10.60 8.37
C ALA A 72 -1.06 -9.49 8.18
N ARG A 73 -1.47 -8.38 7.55
CA ARG A 73 -0.61 -7.20 7.41
C ARG A 73 -0.30 -6.56 8.76
N SER A 74 -1.31 -6.42 9.62
CA SER A 74 -1.16 -5.78 10.95
C SER A 74 -0.31 -6.63 11.89
N ALA A 75 -0.39 -7.95 11.78
CA ALA A 75 0.42 -8.91 12.54
C ALA A 75 1.89 -8.93 12.10
N GLY A 76 2.16 -8.69 10.81
CA GLY A 76 3.51 -8.71 10.25
C GLY A 76 4.27 -7.37 10.26
N ASP A 77 3.64 -6.26 10.64
CA ASP A 77 4.26 -4.94 10.61
C ASP A 77 4.81 -4.52 11.99
N PRO A 78 6.14 -4.48 12.22
CA PRO A 78 6.71 -3.91 13.44
C PRO A 78 6.51 -2.38 13.55
N ARG A 79 5.92 -1.72 12.54
CA ARG A 79 5.65 -0.28 12.51
C ARG A 79 4.22 0.12 12.88
N THR A 80 3.28 -0.80 13.05
CA THR A 80 1.93 -0.45 13.56
C THR A 80 1.97 0.14 14.98
N GLY A 81 3.11 0.03 15.69
CA GLY A 81 3.41 0.75 16.94
C GLY A 81 4.49 1.85 16.85
N ARG A 82 5.04 2.15 15.67
CA ARG A 82 6.08 3.19 15.50
C ARG A 82 5.65 4.25 14.50
N THR A 83 4.90 5.23 15.00
CA THR A 83 4.86 6.58 14.42
C THR A 83 6.26 7.17 14.55
N VAL A 84 7.17 6.87 13.61
CA VAL A 84 8.48 7.53 13.60
C VAL A 84 8.21 9.00 13.26
N PRO A 85 8.41 9.94 14.20
CA PRO A 85 8.17 11.34 13.92
C PRO A 85 9.11 11.73 12.78
N ARG A 86 8.55 12.27 11.70
CA ARG A 86 9.31 12.79 10.57
C ARG A 86 10.17 13.94 11.10
N GLN A 87 11.40 13.64 11.50
CA GLN A 87 12.36 14.63 11.97
C GLN A 87 12.61 15.57 10.79
N ARG A 88 11.96 16.74 10.81
CA ARG A 88 12.24 17.85 9.91
C ARG A 88 13.72 18.19 10.13
N ARG A 89 14.60 17.78 9.22
CA ARG A 89 15.98 18.26 9.19
C ARG A 89 15.91 19.78 9.04
N ARG A 90 16.15 20.51 10.14
CA ARG A 90 16.46 21.93 10.10
C ARG A 90 17.75 22.07 9.30
N THR A 91 17.67 22.69 8.14
CA THR A 91 18.83 23.20 7.43
C THR A 91 19.48 24.27 8.31
N THR A 92 20.65 23.96 8.87
CA THR A 92 21.48 24.96 9.55
C THR A 92 22.01 25.92 8.49
N ALA A 93 21.40 27.10 8.41
CA ALA A 93 21.90 28.18 7.57
C ALA A 93 23.33 28.54 8.01
N ARG A 94 24.29 28.38 7.09
CA ARG A 94 25.68 28.81 7.20
C ARG A 94 25.73 30.30 7.57
N LYS A 95 26.48 30.64 8.63
CA LYS A 95 26.88 32.04 8.90
C LYS A 95 27.74 32.55 7.73
N PRO A 96 27.49 33.74 7.17
CA PRO A 96 28.44 34.37 6.26
C PRO A 96 29.65 34.87 7.05
N ALA A 97 30.85 34.56 6.56
CA ALA A 97 32.11 35.08 7.09
C ALA A 97 32.23 36.57 6.73
N LEU A 98 32.65 37.36 7.71
CA LEU A 98 32.99 38.78 7.61
C LEU A 98 34.09 38.96 6.54
N ALA A 99 33.84 39.79 5.53
CA ALA A 99 34.87 40.22 4.59
C ALA A 99 35.61 41.42 5.18
N THR A 100 36.92 41.26 5.40
CA THR A 100 37.86 42.34 5.69
C THR A 100 38.50 42.77 4.36
N ASN A 101 38.33 44.05 4.00
CA ASN A 101 39.34 44.94 3.40
C ASN A 101 38.69 46.29 3.07
#